data_AF-A0A944ULA7-F1
#
_entry.id   AF-A0A944ULA7-F1
#
_cell.length_a   1.000
_cell.length_b   1.000
_cell.length_c   1.000
_cell.angle_alpha   90.00
_cell.angle_beta   90.00
_cell.angle_gamma   90.00
#
_symmetry.space_group_name_H-M   'P 1'
#
loop_
_entity.id
_entity.type
_entity.pdbx_description
1 polymer ?
#
loop_
_entity_poly.entity_id
_entity_poly.type
_entity_poly.pdbx_seq_one_letter_code
_entity_poly.pdbx_strand_id
1 'polypeptide(L)' 'MDDQEKLFLDYFPALRDKADKETTPDYLNYISDTIEKSHNTLLMEQSPYYKIFTIFSTKKPLGLGDIQDIFNEVKRLKQN' A
#
# COMPACT_ATOMS: atom_id res chain seq x y z
N MET A 1 -16.46 -17.10 -7.30
CA MET A 1 -15.43 -16.05 -7.30
C MET A 1 -14.44 -16.43 -6.23
N ASP A 2 -13.22 -16.70 -6.64
CA ASP A 2 -12.15 -17.09 -5.73
C ASP A 2 -11.82 -15.93 -4.77
N ASP A 3 -11.42 -16.22 -3.55
CA ASP A 3 -11.14 -15.18 -2.53
C ASP A 3 -9.96 -14.29 -2.97
N GLN A 4 -9.03 -14.84 -3.76
CA GLN A 4 -7.95 -14.07 -4.38
C GLN A 4 -8.45 -13.12 -5.47
N GLU A 5 -9.48 -13.53 -6.21
CA GLU A 5 -10.11 -12.74 -7.28
C GLU A 5 -10.89 -11.55 -6.70
N LYS A 6 -11.54 -11.75 -5.54
CA LYS A 6 -12.13 -10.67 -4.74
C LYS A 6 -11.09 -9.68 -4.25
N LEU A 7 -10.03 -10.17 -3.60
CA LEU A 7 -8.91 -9.34 -3.14
C LEU A 7 -8.31 -8.53 -4.30
N PHE A 8 -8.14 -9.14 -5.46
CA PHE A 8 -7.62 -8.44 -6.62
C PHE A 8 -8.54 -7.30 -7.06
N LEU A 9 -9.85 -7.52 -7.12
CA LEU A 9 -10.82 -6.49 -7.50
C LEU A 9 -10.97 -5.38 -6.45
N ASP A 10 -10.83 -5.71 -5.17
CA ASP A 10 -10.94 -4.75 -4.06
C ASP A 10 -9.74 -3.78 -4.02
N TYR A 11 -8.54 -4.24 -4.41
CA TYR A 11 -7.31 -3.43 -4.36
C TYR A 11 -6.86 -2.89 -5.72
N PHE A 12 -7.17 -3.56 -6.82
CA PHE A 12 -6.73 -3.21 -8.18
C PHE A 12 -7.93 -2.94 -9.09
N PRO A 13 -8.49 -1.71 -9.07
CA PRO A 13 -9.58 -1.35 -9.95
C PRO A 13 -9.12 -1.41 -11.41
N ALA A 14 -10.05 -1.73 -12.31
CA ALA A 14 -9.80 -1.70 -13.74
C ALA A 14 -9.32 -0.29 -14.18
N LEU A 15 -8.24 -0.26 -14.96
CA LEU A 15 -7.75 0.97 -15.58
C LEU A 15 -8.76 1.43 -16.63
N ARG A 16 -9.17 2.71 -16.59
CA ARG A 16 -10.04 3.26 -17.64
C ARG A 16 -9.28 3.41 -18.95
N ASP A 17 -10.03 3.48 -20.05
CA ASP A 17 -9.49 3.91 -21.33
C ASP A 17 -9.06 5.39 -21.30
N LYS A 18 -8.12 5.72 -22.19
CA LYS A 18 -7.70 7.10 -22.42
C LYS A 18 -8.87 7.92 -22.98
N ALA A 19 -9.14 9.09 -22.39
CA ALA A 19 -10.19 9.95 -22.91
C ALA A 19 -9.75 10.66 -24.21
N ASP A 20 -10.72 10.97 -25.07
CA ASP A 20 -10.50 11.58 -26.39
C ASP A 20 -9.70 12.89 -26.31
N LYS A 21 -9.95 13.70 -25.27
CA LYS A 21 -9.32 15.01 -25.06
C LYS A 21 -8.12 14.98 -24.12
N GLU A 22 -7.79 13.84 -23.55
CA GLU A 22 -6.67 13.68 -22.62
C GLU A 22 -5.35 13.65 -23.37
N THR A 23 -4.31 14.28 -22.83
CA THR A 23 -2.98 14.16 -23.44
C THR A 23 -2.36 12.82 -23.06
N THR A 24 -1.41 12.30 -23.87
CA THR A 24 -0.71 11.06 -23.51
C THR A 24 -0.01 11.14 -22.15
N PRO A 25 0.71 12.23 -21.80
CA PRO A 25 1.28 12.38 -20.46
C PRO A 25 0.23 12.31 -19.34
N ASP A 26 -0.92 12.97 -19.50
CA ASP A 26 -1.98 12.94 -18.47
C ASP A 26 -2.49 11.52 -18.23
N TYR A 27 -2.67 10.75 -19.31
CA TYR A 27 -3.10 9.36 -19.19
C TYR A 27 -2.05 8.46 -18.54
N LEU A 28 -0.77 8.67 -18.87
CA LEU A 28 0.34 7.94 -18.23
C LEU A 28 0.44 8.28 -16.73
N ASN A 29 0.26 9.55 -16.36
CA ASN A 29 0.20 9.96 -14.96
C ASN A 29 -0.98 9.28 -14.25
N TYR A 30 -2.17 9.27 -14.86
CA TYR A 30 -3.33 8.55 -14.32
C TYR A 30 -3.04 7.07 -14.05
N ILE A 31 -2.42 6.37 -15.00
CA ILE A 31 -2.05 4.95 -14.83
C ILE A 31 -1.10 4.80 -13.65
N SER A 32 -0.04 5.62 -13.60
CA SER A 32 0.95 5.58 -12.51
C SER A 32 0.30 5.83 -11.15
N ASP A 33 -0.50 6.90 -11.02
CA ASP A 33 -1.18 7.28 -9.79
C ASP A 33 -2.15 6.20 -9.32
N THR A 34 -2.87 5.57 -10.26
CA THR A 34 -3.81 4.50 -9.94
C THR A 34 -3.08 3.27 -9.40
N ILE A 35 -1.98 2.86 -10.05
CA ILE A 35 -1.17 1.73 -9.62
C ILE A 35 -0.52 2.00 -8.26
N GLU A 36 0.04 3.19 -8.07
CA GLU A 36 0.67 3.59 -6.80
C GLU A 36 -0.35 3.61 -5.66
N LYS A 37 -1.54 4.15 -5.90
CA LYS A 37 -2.62 4.15 -4.91
C LYS A 37 -3.04 2.73 -4.54
N SER A 38 -3.24 1.85 -5.52
CA SER A 38 -3.58 0.45 -5.29
C SER A 38 -2.52 -0.29 -4.46
N HIS A 39 -1.24 -0.13 -4.81
CA HIS A 39 -0.15 -0.72 -4.04
C HIS A 39 -0.09 -0.20 -2.61
N ASN A 40 -0.28 1.11 -2.42
CA ASN A 40 -0.30 1.70 -1.08
C ASN A 40 -1.48 1.19 -0.26
N THR A 41 -2.68 1.10 -0.84
CA THR A 41 -3.87 0.56 -0.15
C THR A 41 -3.67 -0.91 0.23
N LEU A 42 -3.18 -1.74 -0.69
CA LEU A 42 -2.87 -3.14 -0.39
C LEU A 42 -1.80 -3.26 0.71
N LEU A 43 -0.74 -2.47 0.63
CA LEU A 43 0.30 -2.44 1.65
C LEU A 43 -0.30 -2.03 3.01
N MET A 44 -1.14 -1.00 3.07
CA MET A 44 -1.76 -0.51 4.30
C MET A 44 -2.72 -1.52 4.94
N GLU A 45 -3.56 -2.18 4.13
CA GLU A 45 -4.67 -2.98 4.63
C GLU A 45 -4.32 -4.46 4.80
N GLN A 46 -3.45 -5.01 3.95
CA GLN A 46 -3.15 -6.44 3.92
C GLN A 46 -1.75 -6.79 4.43
N SER A 47 -0.80 -5.84 4.41
CA SER A 47 0.55 -6.17 4.87
C SER A 47 0.61 -6.31 6.40
N PRO A 48 1.01 -7.48 6.92
CA PRO A 48 1.25 -7.62 8.35
C PRO A 48 2.38 -6.70 8.84
N TYR A 49 3.23 -6.23 7.92
CA TYR A 49 4.39 -5.38 8.21
C TYR A 49 4.12 -3.88 8.10
N TYR A 50 2.90 -3.47 7.72
CA TYR A 50 2.60 -2.06 7.43
C TYR A 50 2.97 -1.12 8.58
N LYS A 51 2.60 -1.47 9.82
CA LYS A 51 2.90 -0.64 11.00
C LYS A 51 4.41 -0.42 11.18
N ILE A 52 5.20 -1.46 10.99
CA ILE A 52 6.68 -1.38 11.05
C ILE A 52 7.18 -0.47 9.93
N PHE A 53 6.69 -0.66 8.71
CA PHE A 53 7.03 0.18 7.55
C PHE A 53 6.70 1.67 7.80
N THR A 54 5.52 1.99 8.33
CA THR A 54 5.11 3.36 8.63
C THR A 54 6.07 4.04 9.61
N ILE A 55 6.48 3.35 10.67
CA ILE A 55 7.41 3.89 11.65
C ILE A 55 8.75 4.24 10.97
N PHE A 56 9.31 3.30 10.18
CA PHE A 56 10.57 3.54 9.47
C PHE A 56 10.48 4.65 8.42
N SER A 57 9.34 4.81 7.75
CA SER A 57 9.16 5.79 6.68
C SER A 57 8.89 7.21 7.19
N THR A 58 8.28 7.35 8.37
CA THR A 58 7.84 8.66 8.89
C THR A 58 8.70 9.20 10.02
N LYS A 59 9.43 8.35 10.76
CA LYS A 59 10.20 8.76 11.94
C LYS A 59 11.69 8.52 11.73
N LYS A 60 12.43 9.62 11.50
CA LYS A 60 13.89 9.61 11.41
C LYS A 60 14.47 10.84 12.10
N PRO A 61 15.38 10.68 13.09
CA PRO A 61 15.85 9.42 13.67
C PRO A 61 14.77 8.71 14.51
N LEU A 62 14.94 7.41 14.76
CA LEU A 62 14.01 6.64 15.60
C LEU A 62 14.22 6.96 17.08
N GLY A 63 13.13 7.26 17.79
CA GLY A 63 13.13 7.38 19.25
C GLY A 63 13.03 6.02 19.94
N LEU A 64 13.30 5.98 21.25
CA LEU A 64 13.18 4.76 22.06
C LEU A 64 11.76 4.16 22.01
N GLY A 65 10.72 5.00 22.02
CA GLY A 65 9.33 4.56 21.88
C GLY A 65 9.06 3.87 20.54
N ASP A 66 9.58 4.43 19.44
CA ASP A 66 9.44 3.86 18.10
C ASP A 66 10.10 2.49 17.99
N ILE A 67 11.28 2.33 18.59
CA ILE A 67 12.00 1.07 18.65
C ILE A 67 11.21 0.02 19.44
N GLN A 68 10.61 0.43 20.57
CA GLN A 68 9.79 -0.45 21.39
C GLN A 68 8.53 -0.91 20.63
N ASP A 69 7.86 0.00 19.93
CA ASP A 69 6.69 -0.29 19.10
C ASP A 69 7.02 -1.27 17.97
N ILE A 70 8.16 -1.08 17.29
CA ILE A 70 8.65 -2.02 16.26
C ILE A 70 8.84 -3.42 16.87
N PHE A 71 9.52 -3.54 18.01
CA PHE A 71 9.76 -4.86 18.61
C PHE A 71 8.49 -5.53 19.12
N ASN A 72 7.53 -4.76 19.64
CA ASN A 72 6.23 -5.30 20.03
C ASN A 72 5.46 -5.85 18.82
N GLU A 73 5.46 -5.11 17.71
CA GLU A 73 4.81 -5.56 16.48
C GLU A 73 5.50 -6.81 15.90
N VAL A 74 6.83 -6.88 15.90
CA VAL A 74 7.57 -8.09 15.51
C VAL A 74 7.20 -9.29 16.38
N LYS A 75 7.04 -9.12 17.70
CA LYS A 75 6.60 -10.20 18.59
C LYS A 75 5.18 -10.67 18.25
N ARG A 76 4.25 -9.74 18.00
CA ARG A 76 2.88 -10.04 17.59
C ARG A 76 2.84 -10.88 16.32
N LEU A 77 3.66 -10.54 15.33
CA LEU A 77 3.73 -11.24 14.04
C LEU A 77 4.28 -12.67 14.14
N LYS A 78 5.13 -12.97 15.12
CA LYS A 78 5.67 -14.32 15.35
C LYS A 78 4.70 -15.26 16.08
N GLN A 79 3.59 -14.74 16.60
CA GLN A 79 2.60 -15.50 17.36
C GLN A 79 1.39 -15.95 16.51
N ASN A 80 1.28 -15.44 15.27
CA ASN A 80 0.32 -15.90 14.25
C ASN A 80 0.99 -16.92 13.34
#